data_AF-A0A9R1JZ12-F1
#
_entry.id   AF-A0A9R1JZ12-F1
#
_cell.length_a   1.000
_cell.length_b   1.000
_cell.length_c   1.000
_cell.angle_alpha   90.00
_cell.angle_beta   90.00
_cell.angle_gamma   90.00
#
_symmetry.space_group_name_H-M   'P 1'
#
loop_
_entity.id
_entity.type
_entity.pdbx_description
1 polymer ?
#
loop_
_entity_poly.entity_id
_entity_poly.type
_entity_poly.pdbx_seq_one_letter_code
_entity_poly.pdbx_strand_id
1 'polypeptide(L)'
;MVDKTHYTDGSELTYQEKNHLVGFCTDLENYNIYNQTPQHYGQYVPLVHVLNYSNYHGDILRIPEDCVPHLMYQNGSLRVLNMYLGHPTNLNCPYQISKRSGDMLIRE
;
A
#
# COMPACT_ATOMS: atom_id res chain seq x y z
N MET A 1 11.58 7.04 -0.94
CA MET A 1 11.43 7.90 -2.13
C MET A 1 9.96 7.84 -2.51
N VAL A 2 9.20 8.92 -2.30
CA VAL A 2 7.78 8.97 -2.71
C VAL A 2 7.78 9.24 -4.21
N ASP A 3 7.30 8.27 -4.99
CA ASP A 3 7.07 8.46 -6.41
C ASP A 3 5.98 9.52 -6.59
N LYS A 4 6.28 10.56 -7.38
CA LYS A 4 5.37 11.69 -7.66
C LYS A 4 4.72 11.57 -9.03
N THR A 5 4.88 10.43 -9.71
CA THR A 5 4.24 10.23 -11.00
C THR A 5 2.74 9.99 -10.82
N HIS A 6 1.94 10.87 -11.42
CA HIS A 6 0.49 10.73 -11.51
C HIS A 6 0.14 9.93 -12.77
N TYR A 7 -0.17 8.65 -12.61
CA TYR A 7 -0.67 7.83 -13.73
C TYR A 7 -2.17 8.04 -13.88
N THR A 8 -2.60 8.45 -15.08
CA THR A 8 -4.01 8.43 -15.49
C THR A 8 -4.24 7.27 -16.46
N ASP A 9 -5.47 6.79 -16.58
CA ASP A 9 -5.78 5.74 -17.55
C ASP A 9 -5.35 6.17 -18.96
N GLY A 10 -4.63 5.30 -19.67
CA GLY A 10 -3.98 5.60 -20.96
C GLY A 10 -2.62 6.32 -20.89
N SER A 11 -2.07 6.58 -19.70
CA SER A 11 -0.72 7.17 -19.58
C SER A 11 0.37 6.18 -20.04
N GLU A 12 1.23 6.61 -20.95
CA GLU A 12 2.40 5.83 -21.33
C GLU A 12 3.50 5.94 -20.26
N LEU A 13 3.86 4.80 -19.67
CA LEU A 13 4.98 4.72 -18.74
C LEU A 13 6.30 4.98 -19.47
N THR A 14 7.15 5.83 -18.89
CA THR A 14 8.54 5.98 -19.33
C THR A 14 9.31 4.67 -19.14
N TYR A 15 10.45 4.53 -19.81
CA TYR A 15 11.32 3.35 -19.64
C TYR A 15 11.77 3.17 -18.18
N GLN A 16 12.04 4.26 -17.47
CA GLN A 16 12.44 4.21 -16.07
C GLN A 16 11.29 3.74 -15.17
N GLU A 17 10.07 4.24 -15.38
CA GLU A 17 8.89 3.84 -14.63
C GLU A 17 8.52 2.37 -14.89
N LYS A 18 8.67 1.90 -16.14
CA LYS A 18 8.53 0.48 -16.48
C LYS A 18 9.53 -0.39 -15.71
N ASN A 19 10.80 0.01 -15.66
CA ASN A 19 11.80 -0.73 -14.90
C ASN A 19 11.50 -0.74 -13.40
N HIS A 20 11.04 0.38 -12.84
CA HIS A 20 10.60 0.43 -11.44
C HIS A 20 9.41 -0.49 -11.18
N LEU A 21 8.40 -0.49 -12.06
CA LEU A 21 7.23 -1.36 -11.94
C LEU A 21 7.62 -2.84 -12.00
N VAL A 22 8.48 -3.22 -12.96
CA VAL A 22 9.01 -4.60 -13.07
C VAL A 22 9.78 -4.99 -11.81
N GLY A 23 10.60 -4.08 -11.27
CA GLY A 23 11.30 -4.29 -10.00
C GLY A 23 10.35 -4.53 -8.84
N PHE A 24 9.34 -3.67 -8.68
CA PHE A 24 8.31 -3.81 -7.65
C PHE A 24 7.55 -5.14 -7.74
N CYS A 25 7.15 -5.56 -8.95
CA CYS A 25 6.51 -6.87 -9.17
C CYS A 25 7.43 -8.03 -8.80
N THR A 26 8.72 -7.94 -9.17
CA THR A 26 9.73 -8.96 -8.82
C THR A 26 9.92 -9.06 -7.31
N ASP A 27 9.95 -7.92 -6.61
CA ASP A 27 10.05 -7.87 -5.15
C ASP A 27 8.82 -8.49 -4.47
N LEU A 28 7.60 -8.26 -4.99
CA LEU A 28 6.38 -8.90 -4.52
C LEU A 28 6.41 -10.42 -4.69
N GLU A 29 6.83 -10.91 -5.85
CA GLU A 29 6.95 -12.34 -6.12
C GLU A 29 7.97 -12.99 -5.20
N ASN A 30 9.16 -12.40 -5.06
CA ASN A 30 10.20 -12.88 -4.16
C ASN A 30 9.73 -12.90 -2.71
N TYR A 31 9.04 -11.85 -2.26
CA TYR A 31 8.46 -11.79 -0.93
C TYR A 31 7.46 -12.91 -0.69
N ASN A 32 6.57 -13.17 -1.65
CA ASN A 32 5.56 -14.20 -1.56
C ASN A 32 6.16 -15.60 -1.49
N ILE A 33 7.20 -15.86 -2.30
CA ILE A 33 7.96 -17.12 -2.27
C ILE A 33 8.64 -17.30 -0.91
N TYR A 34 9.35 -16.27 -0.43
CA TYR A 34 10.12 -16.33 0.81
C TYR A 34 9.23 -16.56 2.04
N ASN A 35 8.13 -15.82 2.14
CA ASN A 35 7.23 -15.89 3.31
C ASN A 35 6.15 -16.96 3.17
N GLN A 36 6.13 -17.71 2.06
CA GLN A 36 5.12 -18.73 1.76
C GLN A 36 3.70 -18.18 1.94
N THR A 37 3.45 -16.97 1.42
CA THR A 37 2.18 -16.26 1.65
C THR A 37 1.01 -17.17 1.24
N PRO A 38 0.06 -17.48 2.15
CA PRO A 38 -1.00 -18.43 1.85
C PRO A 38 -1.83 -18.02 0.63
N GLN A 39 -2.27 -18.95 -0.21
CA GLN A 39 -3.04 -18.64 -1.44
C GLN A 39 -4.31 -17.79 -1.21
N HIS A 40 -4.91 -17.85 -0.02
CA HIS A 40 -6.08 -17.03 0.31
C HIS A 40 -5.74 -15.53 0.50
N TYR A 41 -4.47 -15.17 0.65
CA TYR A 41 -4.01 -13.78 0.59
C TYR A 41 -4.10 -13.17 -0.81
N GLY A 42 -4.27 -13.98 -1.87
CA GLY A 42 -4.51 -13.48 -3.23
C GLY A 42 -5.81 -12.68 -3.40
N GLN A 43 -6.67 -12.67 -2.37
CA GLN A 43 -7.85 -11.79 -2.31
C GLN A 43 -7.54 -10.38 -1.77
N TYR A 44 -6.33 -10.15 -1.24
CA TYR A 44 -5.88 -8.81 -0.87
C TYR A 44 -5.43 -8.09 -2.13
N VAL A 45 -6.25 -7.13 -2.56
CA VAL A 45 -5.87 -6.17 -3.58
C VAL A 45 -4.71 -5.33 -3.01
N PRO A 46 -3.51 -5.39 -3.61
CA PRO A 46 -2.41 -4.53 -3.17
C PRO A 46 -2.85 -3.08 -3.31
N LEU A 47 -2.85 -2.35 -2.19
CA LEU A 47 -3.15 -0.93 -2.18
C LEU A 47 -1.92 -0.17 -2.68
N VAL A 48 -1.91 0.12 -3.97
CA VAL A 48 -0.93 1.03 -4.57
C VAL A 48 -1.49 2.44 -4.40
N HIS A 49 -1.04 3.12 -3.35
CA HIS A 49 -1.45 4.51 -3.10
C HIS A 49 -0.25 5.44 -3.14
N VAL A 50 -0.41 6.61 -3.77
CA VAL A 50 0.62 7.65 -3.75
C VAL A 50 0.64 8.26 -2.36
N LEU A 51 1.71 8.01 -1.61
CA LEU A 51 1.95 8.59 -0.29
C LEU A 51 2.37 10.06 -0.42
N ASN A 52 1.45 10.95 -0.76
CA ASN A 52 1.75 12.38 -0.83
C ASN A 52 1.71 13.01 0.57
N TYR A 53 2.43 14.12 0.79
CA TYR A 53 2.40 14.88 2.04
C TYR A 53 0.98 15.30 2.45
N SER A 54 0.11 15.52 1.46
CA SER A 54 -1.32 15.80 1.67
C SER A 54 -2.10 14.65 2.31
N ASN A 55 -1.59 13.41 2.22
CA ASN A 55 -2.18 12.23 2.85
C ASN A 55 -1.71 12.07 4.31
N TYR A 56 -0.75 12.86 4.76
CA TYR A 56 -0.28 12.87 6.14
C TYR A 56 -0.84 14.08 6.90
N HIS A 57 -1.51 13.80 8.01
CA HIS A 57 -1.93 14.79 8.98
C HIS A 57 -1.26 14.49 10.32
N GLY A 58 -0.05 15.02 10.50
CA GLY A 58 0.82 14.63 11.61
C GLY A 58 1.28 13.18 11.45
N ASP A 59 1.03 12.39 12.48
CA ASP A 59 1.27 10.96 12.65
C ASP A 59 0.16 10.06 12.03
N ILE A 60 -0.77 10.67 11.29
CA ILE A 60 -1.90 9.96 10.68
C ILE A 60 -1.74 9.94 9.17
N LEU A 61 -1.69 8.74 8.58
CA LEU A 61 -1.82 8.51 7.15
C LEU A 61 -3.29 8.29 6.79
N ARG A 62 -3.82 9.03 5.81
CA ARG A 62 -5.19 8.90 5.29
C ARG A 62 -5.21 8.28 3.90
N ILE A 63 -5.90 7.16 3.79
CA ILE A 63 -6.21 6.45 2.54
C ILE A 63 -7.66 6.78 2.15
N PRO A 64 -7.90 7.37 0.96
CA PRO A 64 -9.25 7.68 0.46
C PRO A 64 -10.16 6.45 0.34
N GLU A 65 -11.48 6.62 0.52
CA GLU A 65 -12.50 5.54 0.47
C GLU A 65 -12.40 4.65 -0.77
N ASP A 66 -12.17 5.23 -1.94
CA ASP A 66 -12.04 4.52 -3.23
C ASP A 66 -10.82 3.59 -3.27
N CYS A 67 -9.86 3.81 -2.38
CA CYS A 67 -8.69 2.96 -2.19
C CYS A 67 -8.83 2.03 -0.97
N VAL A 68 -9.95 2.04 -0.24
CA VAL A 68 -10.16 1.14 0.91
C VAL A 68 -10.83 -0.17 0.43
N PRO A 69 -10.22 -1.35 0.66
CA PRO A 69 -10.84 -2.62 0.29
C PRO A 69 -12.17 -2.81 1.02
N HIS A 70 -13.23 -3.11 0.27
CA HIS A 70 -14.59 -3.24 0.80
C HIS A 70 -14.78 -4.34 1.86
N LEU A 71 -13.84 -5.28 1.97
CA LEU A 71 -13.88 -6.40 2.91
C LEU A 71 -13.14 -6.12 4.23
N MET A 72 -12.57 -4.92 4.42
CA MET A 72 -11.90 -4.58 5.67
C MET A 72 -12.89 -4.28 6.80
N TYR A 73 -12.54 -4.68 8.02
CA TYR A 73 -13.28 -4.31 9.22
C TYR A 73 -13.17 -2.81 9.47
N GLN A 74 -14.15 -2.22 10.17
CA GLN A 74 -14.13 -0.79 10.48
C GLN A 74 -12.89 -0.34 11.27
N ASN A 75 -12.32 -1.22 12.08
CA ASN A 75 -11.10 -0.96 12.85
C ASN A 75 -10.24 -2.23 12.88
N GLY A 76 -8.93 -2.07 13.03
CA GLY A 76 -8.02 -3.19 13.22
C GLY A 76 -6.57 -2.74 13.32
N SER A 77 -5.66 -3.65 13.00
CA SER A 77 -4.22 -3.37 12.89
C SER A 77 -3.72 -3.85 11.54
N LEU A 78 -2.86 -3.03 10.93
CA LEU A 78 -2.09 -3.36 9.73
C LEU A 78 -0.66 -3.63 10.15
N ARG A 79 -0.08 -4.70 9.61
CA ARG A 79 1.36 -4.92 9.67
C ARG A 79 1.98 -4.29 8.42
N VAL A 80 2.77 -3.24 8.62
CA VAL A 80 3.45 -2.53 7.54
C VAL A 80 4.79 -3.18 7.26
N LEU A 81 4.92 -3.67 6.04
CA LEU A 81 6.07 -4.42 5.56
C LEU A 81 6.82 -3.60 4.51
N ASN A 82 8.11 -3.41 4.73
CA ASN A 82 9.01 -2.88 3.72
C ASN A 82 9.45 -4.03 2.82
N MET A 83 9.13 -3.92 1.53
CA MET A 83 9.50 -4.93 0.53
C MET A 83 10.97 -4.87 0.11
N TYR A 84 11.71 -3.81 0.48
CA TYR A 84 13.13 -3.72 0.14
C TYR A 84 13.93 -4.77 0.92
N LEU A 85 14.53 -5.71 0.18
CA LEU A 85 15.32 -6.81 0.73
C LEU A 85 16.39 -6.29 1.71
N GLY A 86 16.43 -6.88 2.91
CA GLY A 86 17.38 -6.55 3.97
C GLY A 86 16.95 -5.45 4.95
N HIS A 87 15.83 -4.77 4.71
CA HIS A 87 15.31 -3.72 5.60
C HIS A 87 13.84 -3.91 5.99
N PRO A 88 13.43 -5.09 6.49
CA PRO A 88 12.04 -5.33 6.86
C PRO A 88 11.62 -4.40 8.00
N THR A 89 10.53 -3.66 7.80
CA THR A 89 9.81 -3.01 8.90
C THR A 89 8.86 -4.02 9.52
N ASN A 90 8.82 -4.08 10.85
CA ASN A 90 7.82 -4.80 11.63
C ASN A 90 6.98 -3.80 12.43
N LEU A 91 6.41 -2.83 11.71
CA LEU A 91 5.56 -1.81 12.31
C LEU A 91 4.11 -2.30 12.29
N ASN A 92 3.47 -2.35 13.45
CA ASN A 92 2.04 -2.64 13.55
C ASN A 92 1.31 -1.33 13.78
N CYS A 93 0.58 -0.88 12.78
CA CYS A 93 -0.17 0.37 12.82
C CYS A 93 -1.64 0.07 13.09
N PRO A 94 -2.28 0.65 14.12
CA PRO A 94 -3.73 0.63 14.22
C PRO A 94 -4.35 1.42 13.05
N TYR A 95 -5.50 0.94 12.57
CA TYR A 95 -6.29 1.66 11.57
C TYR A 95 -7.76 1.77 11.97
N GLN A 96 -8.40 2.79 11.42
CA GLN A 96 -9.83 3.04 11.54
C GLN A 96 -10.39 3.56 10.22
N ILE A 97 -11.44 2.94 9.73
CA ILE A 97 -12.24 3.43 8.61
C ILE A 97 -13.25 4.43 9.15
N SER A 98 -13.46 5.55 8.48
CA SER A 98 -14.46 6.56 8.82
C SER A 98 -15.85 6.09 8.39
N LYS A 99 -16.83 6.09 9.30
CA LYS A 99 -18.24 5.82 8.95
C LYS A 99 -18.89 6.92 8.11
N ARG A 100 -18.31 8.13 8.14
CA ARG A 100 -18.87 9.30 7.46
C ARG A 100 -18.29 9.50 6.07
N SER A 101 -16.98 9.31 5.93
CA SER A 101 -16.25 9.60 4.70
C SER A 101 -15.67 8.37 4.02
N GLY A 102 -15.76 7.18 4.63
CA GLY A 102 -15.19 5.94 4.06
C GLY A 102 -13.67 5.86 4.09
N ASP A 103 -12.96 6.96 4.34
CA ASP A 103 -11.50 6.97 4.39
C ASP A 103 -10.94 6.09 5.52
N MET A 104 -9.82 5.42 5.26
CA MET A 104 -9.05 4.72 6.28
C MET A 104 -7.95 5.63 6.84
N LEU A 105 -7.91 5.73 8.15
CA LEU A 105 -6.89 6.43 8.93
C LEU A 105 -5.96 5.39 9.55
N ILE A 106 -4.67 5.48 9.27
CA ILE A 106 -3.61 4.64 9.84
C ILE A 106 -2.77 5.52 10.74
N ARG A 107 -2.48 5.04 11.96
CA ARG A 107 -1.63 5.76 12.92
C ARG A 107 -0.37 4.94 13.19
N GLU A 108 0.76 5.62 13.35
CA GLU A 108 2.02 4.98 13.80
C GLU A 108 1.94 4.54 15.27
#